data_AF-A0A8C7KJ90-F1
#
_entry.id   AF-A0A8C7KJ90-F1
#
_cell.length_a   1.000
_cell.length_b   1.000
_cell.length_c   1.000
_cell.angle_alpha   90.00
_cell.angle_beta   90.00
_cell.angle_gamma   90.00
#
_symmetry.space_group_name_H-M   'P 1'
#
loop_
_entity.id
_entity.type
_entity.pdbx_description
1 polymer ?
#
loop_
_entity_poly.entity_id
_entity_poly.type
_entity_poly.pdbx_seq_one_letter_code
_entity_poly.pdbx_strand_id
1 'polypeptide(L)'
;MALIPSQVLRVAILLSYFSILCNYKAIDMPAHQTYGGSWKFLTFIDLVIQAVFFGVCVLTDLSSLLTKGSESQEQERQLRKLIGLRDWMMAVLAFPVGVFVVTMFWALYLYDRDLVYPRLLDNFIPQWLNHGMHTTVLPFIIIEMRTTHHQYPSRPCGLIAVCSFAVGYVLWMCWVHHVTGVWVYPLLEQISPLAKVAFFSCLTVLINIYYVLGEVLNSYIWDGSKCVIDTDKAKAD
;
A
#
# COMPACT_ATOMS: atom_id res chain seq x y z
N MET A 1 2.01 -20.17 -22.39
CA MET A 1 2.89 -19.25 -21.63
C MET A 1 3.00 -19.80 -20.22
N ALA A 2 4.19 -20.14 -19.75
CA ALA A 2 4.38 -20.57 -18.36
C ALA A 2 4.11 -19.38 -17.44
N LEU A 3 2.94 -19.35 -16.78
CA LEU A 3 2.70 -18.39 -15.71
C LEU A 3 3.73 -18.66 -14.60
N ILE A 4 4.50 -17.64 -14.23
CA ILE A 4 5.36 -17.68 -13.05
C ILE A 4 4.46 -18.03 -11.84
N PRO A 5 4.82 -19.02 -11.00
CA PRO A 5 4.03 -19.33 -9.82
C PRO A 5 3.88 -18.09 -8.94
N SER A 6 2.67 -17.79 -8.48
CA SER A 6 2.37 -16.61 -7.65
C SER A 6 3.29 -16.48 -6.42
N GLN A 7 3.71 -17.63 -5.88
CA GLN A 7 4.68 -17.71 -4.78
C GLN A 7 6.04 -17.09 -5.14
N VAL A 8 6.58 -17.39 -6.33
CA VAL A 8 7.85 -16.84 -6.81
C VAL A 8 7.73 -15.33 -7.03
N LEU A 9 6.58 -14.89 -7.56
CA LEU A 9 6.29 -13.48 -7.79
C LEU A 9 6.26 -12.66 -6.50
N ARG A 10 5.60 -13.18 -5.45
CA ARG A 10 5.55 -12.54 -4.13
C ARG A 10 6.92 -12.42 -3.48
N VAL A 11 7.75 -13.47 -3.58
CA VAL A 11 9.13 -13.42 -3.07
C VAL A 11 9.94 -12.37 -3.84
N ALA A 12 9.85 -12.33 -5.17
CA ALA A 12 10.55 -11.33 -5.98
C ALA A 12 10.11 -9.89 -5.63
N ILE A 13 8.80 -9.67 -5.46
CA ILE A 13 8.25 -8.37 -5.06
C ILE A 13 8.75 -7.99 -3.65
N LEU A 14 8.72 -8.91 -2.69
CA LEU A 14 9.21 -8.68 -1.33
C LEU A 14 10.70 -8.28 -1.33
N LEU A 15 11.53 -9.01 -2.08
CA LEU A 15 12.96 -8.69 -2.24
C LEU A 15 13.16 -7.32 -2.90
N SER A 16 12.31 -6.94 -3.85
CA SER A 16 12.36 -5.61 -4.46
C SER A 16 12.07 -4.50 -3.45
N TYR A 17 11.08 -4.69 -2.55
CA TYR A 17 10.80 -3.73 -1.49
C TYR A 17 11.92 -3.64 -0.47
N PHE A 18 12.53 -4.76 -0.08
CA PHE A 18 13.73 -4.73 0.77
C PHE A 18 14.87 -3.97 0.10
N SER A 19 15.12 -4.20 -1.19
CA SER A 19 16.13 -3.46 -1.94
C SER A 19 15.84 -1.95 -1.93
N ILE A 20 14.60 -1.53 -2.22
CA ILE A 20 14.18 -0.12 -2.20
C ILE A 20 14.36 0.48 -0.81
N LEU A 21 13.90 -0.19 0.25
CA LEU A 21 14.01 0.28 1.64
C LEU A 21 15.47 0.39 2.10
N CYS A 22 16.30 -0.61 1.80
CA CYS A 22 17.73 -0.59 2.13
C CYS A 22 18.44 0.55 1.41
N ASN A 23 18.22 0.72 0.10
CA ASN A 23 18.82 1.82 -0.66
C ASN A 23 18.35 3.17 -0.15
N TYR A 24 17.04 3.34 0.12
CA TYR A 24 16.51 4.59 0.67
C TYR A 24 17.09 4.93 2.05
N LYS A 25 17.29 3.93 2.92
CA LYS A 25 17.91 4.11 4.24
C LYS A 25 19.42 4.33 4.18
N ALA A 26 20.08 3.87 3.14
CA ALA A 26 21.51 4.08 2.93
C ALA A 26 21.84 5.50 2.45
N ILE A 27 20.85 6.25 1.95
CA ILE A 27 21.04 7.64 1.55
C ILE A 27 21.09 8.52 2.80
N ASP A 28 22.20 9.24 2.97
CA ASP A 28 22.32 10.25 4.02
C ASP A 28 21.65 11.55 3.59
N MET A 29 20.41 11.75 4.03
CA MET A 29 19.65 12.98 3.79
C MET A 29 19.47 13.77 5.09
N PRO A 30 19.69 15.09 5.09
CA PRO A 30 19.41 15.94 6.26
C PRO A 30 17.97 15.78 6.78
N ALA A 31 17.01 15.55 5.88
CA ALA A 31 15.61 15.32 6.22
C ALA A 31 15.39 14.07 7.10
N HIS A 32 16.24 13.06 7.05
CA HIS A 32 16.15 11.86 7.90
C HIS A 32 16.66 12.09 9.32
N GLN A 33 17.50 13.11 9.52
CA GLN A 33 18.08 13.44 10.83
C GLN A 33 17.17 14.38 11.65
N THR A 34 16.15 14.95 11.01
CA THR A 34 15.12 15.75 11.70
C THR A 34 14.11 14.89 12.46
N TYR A 35 13.39 15.50 13.39
CA TYR A 35 12.34 14.82 14.16
C TYR A 35 11.33 14.09 13.26
N GLY A 36 10.98 12.86 13.64
CA GLY A 36 10.16 11.95 12.84
C GLY A 36 10.90 11.21 11.72
N GLY A 37 12.12 11.63 11.38
CA GLY A 37 13.00 10.97 10.41
C GLY A 37 12.31 10.62 9.09
N SER A 38 12.52 9.41 8.59
CA SER A 38 11.80 8.92 7.40
C SER A 38 10.30 8.69 7.63
N TRP A 39 9.88 8.44 8.87
CA TRP A 39 8.50 8.07 9.24
C TRP A 39 7.52 9.23 9.16
N LYS A 40 7.99 10.46 8.96
CA LYS A 40 7.08 11.58 8.66
C LYS A 40 6.46 11.46 7.26
N PHE A 41 7.13 10.80 6.32
CA PHE A 41 6.67 10.70 4.93
C PHE A 41 5.75 9.50 4.72
N LEU A 42 4.55 9.75 4.17
CA LEU A 42 3.60 8.68 3.88
C LEU A 42 4.16 7.65 2.90
N THR A 43 4.96 8.06 1.91
CA THR A 43 5.62 7.14 0.98
C THR A 43 6.48 6.11 1.72
N PHE A 44 7.22 6.52 2.75
CA PHE A 44 8.04 5.58 3.51
C PHE A 44 7.18 4.61 4.33
N ILE A 45 6.09 5.11 4.95
CA ILE A 45 5.13 4.27 5.66
C ILE A 45 4.49 3.25 4.70
N ASP A 46 4.07 3.69 3.52
CA ASP A 46 3.50 2.82 2.49
C ASP A 46 4.48 1.73 2.07
N LEU A 47 5.73 2.06 1.77
CA LEU A 47 6.75 1.04 1.44
C LEU A 47 6.93 0.00 2.54
N VAL A 48 6.89 0.41 3.81
CA VAL A 48 6.93 -0.53 4.93
C VAL A 48 5.65 -1.38 4.97
N ILE A 49 4.47 -0.78 4.79
CA ILE A 49 3.20 -1.51 4.71
C ILE A 49 3.26 -2.55 3.58
N GLN A 50 3.72 -2.18 2.40
CA GLN A 50 3.86 -3.08 1.26
C GLN A 50 4.84 -4.21 1.56
N ALA A 51 6.03 -3.91 2.12
CA ALA A 51 7.01 -4.92 2.48
C ALA A 51 6.46 -5.91 3.52
N VAL A 52 5.78 -5.43 4.56
CA VAL A 52 5.16 -6.29 5.57
C VAL A 52 4.03 -7.11 4.97
N PHE A 53 3.19 -6.51 4.11
CA PHE A 53 2.11 -7.21 3.42
C PHE A 53 2.63 -8.36 2.54
N PHE A 54 3.62 -8.10 1.68
CA PHE A 54 4.23 -9.17 0.87
C PHE A 54 4.99 -10.19 1.73
N GLY A 55 5.56 -9.78 2.86
CA GLY A 55 6.08 -10.69 3.89
C GLY A 55 5.01 -11.64 4.42
N VAL A 56 3.84 -11.12 4.78
CA VAL A 56 2.68 -11.91 5.21
C VAL A 56 2.19 -12.84 4.09
N CYS A 57 2.20 -12.39 2.83
CA CYS A 57 1.88 -13.24 1.67
C CYS A 57 2.84 -14.43 1.53
N VAL A 58 4.15 -14.17 1.59
CA VAL A 58 5.19 -15.22 1.52
C VAL A 58 5.10 -16.19 2.71
N LEU A 59 4.85 -15.67 3.92
CA LEU A 59 4.63 -16.51 5.10
C LEU A 59 3.38 -17.37 4.96
N THR A 60 2.31 -16.83 4.35
CA THR A 60 1.08 -17.58 4.08
C THR A 60 1.33 -18.71 3.09
N ASP A 61 2.10 -18.44 2.04
CA ASP A 61 2.47 -19.44 1.04
C ASP A 61 3.33 -20.55 1.65
N LEU A 62 4.36 -20.21 2.41
CA LEU A 62 5.19 -21.19 3.13
C LEU A 62 4.36 -22.02 4.10
N SER A 63 3.50 -21.38 4.90
CA SER A 63 2.63 -22.06 5.86
C SER A 63 1.65 -23.00 5.15
N SER A 64 1.13 -22.61 4.00
CA SER A 64 0.24 -23.46 3.19
C SER A 64 0.95 -24.70 2.65
N LEU A 65 2.22 -24.56 2.23
CA LEU A 65 3.03 -25.67 1.75
C LEU A 65 3.37 -26.65 2.87
N LEU A 66 3.71 -26.15 4.06
CA LEU A 66 4.01 -26.97 5.23
C LEU A 66 2.76 -27.68 5.78
N THR A 67 1.58 -27.10 5.61
CA THR A 67 0.32 -27.68 6.11
C THR A 67 -0.23 -28.79 5.19
N LYS A 68 0.13 -28.81 3.89
CA LYS A 68 -0.39 -29.76 2.89
C LYS A 68 -0.09 -31.25 3.14
N GLY A 69 0.61 -31.60 4.21
CA GLY A 69 0.83 -32.99 4.65
C GLY A 69 0.79 -33.19 6.16
N SER A 70 0.26 -32.21 6.92
CA SER A 70 0.17 -32.26 8.38
C SER A 70 -1.30 -32.34 8.81
N GLU A 71 -1.63 -33.30 9.68
CA GLU A 71 -2.97 -33.40 10.31
C GLU A 71 -3.13 -32.47 11.53
N SER A 72 -2.21 -31.53 11.74
CA SER A 72 -2.23 -30.62 12.88
C SER A 72 -3.31 -29.54 12.75
N GLN A 73 -4.38 -29.69 13.53
CA GLN A 73 -5.44 -28.68 13.65
C GLN A 73 -4.91 -27.28 14.02
N GLU A 74 -3.84 -27.21 14.82
CA GLU A 74 -3.28 -25.92 15.24
C GLU A 74 -2.61 -25.21 14.05
N GLN A 75 -1.89 -25.94 13.19
CA GLN A 75 -1.26 -25.35 11.99
C GLN A 75 -2.31 -24.78 11.02
N GLU A 76 -3.41 -25.50 10.81
CA GLU A 76 -4.51 -24.97 10.00
C GLU A 76 -5.14 -23.72 10.60
N ARG A 77 -5.30 -23.68 11.94
CA ARG A 77 -5.84 -22.50 12.63
C ARG A 77 -4.93 -21.29 12.45
N GLN A 78 -3.62 -21.48 12.54
CA GLN A 78 -2.65 -20.41 12.31
C GLN A 78 -2.66 -19.95 10.85
N LEU A 79 -2.75 -20.88 9.89
CA LEU A 79 -2.88 -20.56 8.47
C LEU A 79 -4.14 -19.72 8.18
N ARG A 80 -5.30 -20.08 8.75
CA ARG A 80 -6.53 -19.30 8.61
C ARG A 80 -6.39 -17.87 9.16
N LYS A 81 -5.72 -17.70 10.30
CA LYS A 81 -5.40 -16.36 10.85
C LYS A 81 -4.47 -15.58 9.94
N LEU A 82 -3.45 -16.22 9.37
CA LEU A 82 -2.51 -15.59 8.42
C LEU A 82 -3.23 -15.10 7.16
N ILE A 83 -4.10 -15.94 6.59
CA ILE A 83 -4.92 -15.59 5.43
C ILE A 83 -5.84 -14.41 5.76
N GLY A 84 -6.50 -14.44 6.93
CA GLY A 84 -7.34 -13.32 7.38
C GLY A 84 -6.55 -12.03 7.57
N LEU A 85 -5.34 -12.10 8.14
CA LEU A 85 -4.45 -10.95 8.30
C LEU A 85 -4.01 -10.40 6.94
N ARG A 86 -3.59 -11.28 6.01
CA ARG A 86 -3.20 -10.93 4.64
C ARG A 86 -4.32 -10.16 3.94
N ASP A 87 -5.53 -10.71 3.96
CA ASP A 87 -6.68 -10.13 3.25
C ASP A 87 -7.12 -8.80 3.88
N TRP A 88 -7.10 -8.72 5.22
CA TRP A 88 -7.37 -7.47 5.92
C TRP A 88 -6.33 -6.39 5.60
N MET A 89 -5.03 -6.74 5.63
CA MET A 89 -3.94 -5.83 5.28
C MET A 89 -4.04 -5.34 3.83
N MET A 90 -4.35 -6.25 2.89
CA MET A 90 -4.58 -5.91 1.49
C MET A 90 -5.68 -4.85 1.35
N ALA A 91 -6.84 -5.13 1.96
CA ALA A 91 -8.03 -4.31 1.83
C ALA A 91 -7.91 -2.95 2.51
N VAL A 92 -7.37 -2.90 3.74
CA VAL A 92 -7.42 -1.71 4.59
C VAL A 92 -6.16 -0.85 4.49
N LEU A 93 -5.00 -1.44 4.19
CA LEU A 93 -3.73 -0.73 4.21
C LEU A 93 -3.08 -0.73 2.83
N ALA A 94 -2.63 -1.89 2.33
CA ALA A 94 -1.75 -1.96 1.17
C ALA A 94 -2.39 -1.41 -0.10
N PHE A 95 -3.64 -1.73 -0.40
CA PHE A 95 -4.32 -1.20 -1.58
C PHE A 95 -4.67 0.29 -1.48
N PRO A 96 -5.50 0.74 -0.51
CA PRO A 96 -5.95 2.13 -0.48
C PRO A 96 -4.80 3.12 -0.23
N VAL A 97 -3.83 2.79 0.64
CA VAL A 97 -2.67 3.65 0.89
C VAL A 97 -1.74 3.67 -0.31
N GLY A 98 -1.47 2.51 -0.93
CA GLY A 98 -0.60 2.43 -2.10
C GLY A 98 -1.14 3.21 -3.30
N VAL A 99 -2.44 3.05 -3.63
CA VAL A 99 -3.09 3.84 -4.67
C VAL A 99 -3.06 5.33 -4.32
N PHE A 100 -3.32 5.69 -3.06
CA PHE A 100 -3.28 7.07 -2.61
C PHE A 100 -1.90 7.71 -2.78
N VAL A 101 -0.84 7.05 -2.33
CA VAL A 101 0.54 7.56 -2.47
C VAL A 101 0.90 7.76 -3.93
N VAL A 102 0.66 6.76 -4.79
CA VAL A 102 0.99 6.83 -6.21
C VAL A 102 0.23 7.97 -6.89
N THR A 103 -1.10 8.02 -6.71
CA THR A 103 -1.94 9.03 -7.37
C THR A 103 -1.64 10.44 -6.89
N MET A 104 -1.55 10.66 -5.57
CA MET A 104 -1.25 11.98 -5.01
C MET A 104 0.15 12.46 -5.37
N PHE A 105 1.15 11.58 -5.28
CA PHE A 105 2.52 11.93 -5.62
C PHE A 105 2.62 12.37 -7.08
N TRP A 106 2.16 11.55 -8.04
CA TRP A 106 2.30 11.91 -9.46
C TRP A 106 1.41 13.08 -9.87
N ALA A 107 0.21 13.21 -9.30
CA ALA A 107 -0.64 14.37 -9.56
C ALA A 107 0.04 15.68 -9.13
N LEU A 108 0.57 15.74 -7.90
CA LEU A 108 1.30 16.91 -7.41
C LEU A 108 2.62 17.10 -8.14
N TYR A 109 3.36 16.01 -8.41
CA TYR A 109 4.65 16.05 -9.10
C TYR A 109 4.52 16.65 -10.51
N LEU A 110 3.48 16.26 -11.25
CA LEU A 110 3.22 16.76 -12.61
C LEU A 110 2.66 18.19 -12.61
N TYR A 111 1.91 18.58 -11.58
CA TYR A 111 1.38 19.94 -11.45
C TYR A 111 2.48 20.93 -11.04
N ASP A 112 3.11 20.69 -9.89
CA ASP A 112 4.30 21.38 -9.40
C ASP A 112 5.02 20.50 -8.39
N ARG A 113 6.12 19.88 -8.83
CA ARG A 113 6.90 18.95 -8.01
C ARG A 113 7.39 19.56 -6.70
N ASP A 114 7.65 20.86 -6.61
CA ASP A 114 8.21 21.44 -5.37
C ASP A 114 7.22 21.41 -4.20
N LEU A 115 5.92 21.14 -4.47
CA LEU A 115 4.88 20.96 -3.45
C LEU A 115 5.02 19.69 -2.62
N VAL A 116 5.66 18.65 -3.18
CA VAL A 116 5.77 17.30 -2.56
C VAL A 116 7.18 16.73 -2.63
N TYR A 117 7.96 17.09 -3.66
CA TYR A 117 9.29 16.57 -3.96
C TYR A 117 10.21 17.69 -4.50
N PRO A 118 10.77 18.52 -3.60
CA PRO A 118 11.65 19.63 -3.96
C PRO A 118 12.84 19.20 -4.82
N ARG A 119 13.27 20.08 -5.75
CA ARG A 119 14.47 19.83 -6.61
C ARG A 119 15.73 19.44 -5.86
N LEU A 120 15.90 19.88 -4.61
CA LEU A 120 17.03 19.49 -3.76
C LEU A 120 17.14 17.97 -3.58
N LEU A 121 16.02 17.23 -3.59
CA LEU A 121 16.02 15.78 -3.40
C LEU A 121 16.66 15.01 -4.56
N ASP A 122 16.76 15.59 -5.76
CA ASP A 122 17.40 14.95 -6.92
C ASP A 122 18.90 14.71 -6.71
N ASN A 123 19.53 15.47 -5.81
CA ASN A 123 20.93 15.28 -5.44
C ASN A 123 21.16 14.03 -4.57
N PHE A 124 20.09 13.48 -3.99
CA PHE A 124 20.14 12.39 -3.04
C PHE A 124 19.44 11.13 -3.55
N ILE A 125 18.26 11.29 -4.16
CA ILE A 125 17.40 10.19 -4.56
C ILE A 125 17.50 10.01 -6.09
N PRO A 126 18.14 8.93 -6.58
CA PRO A 126 18.22 8.67 -8.00
C PRO A 126 16.84 8.33 -8.57
N GLN A 127 16.65 8.61 -9.86
CA GLN A 127 15.35 8.45 -10.53
C GLN A 127 14.76 7.03 -10.40
N TRP A 128 15.59 6.00 -10.50
CA TRP A 128 15.12 4.61 -10.34
C TRP A 128 14.52 4.38 -8.95
N LEU A 129 15.11 4.96 -7.90
CA LEU A 129 14.62 4.82 -6.54
C LEU A 129 13.34 5.63 -6.38
N ASN A 130 13.27 6.83 -6.93
CA ASN A 130 12.04 7.62 -6.93
C ASN A 130 10.86 6.84 -7.56
N HIS A 131 11.07 6.20 -8.71
CA HIS A 131 10.06 5.33 -9.31
C HIS A 131 9.79 4.07 -8.48
N GLY A 132 10.81 3.46 -7.87
CA GLY A 132 10.64 2.34 -6.93
C GLY A 132 9.80 2.71 -5.70
N MET A 133 9.89 3.96 -5.24
CA MET A 133 9.10 4.41 -4.10
C MET A 133 7.67 4.82 -4.47
N HIS A 134 7.46 5.41 -5.66
CA HIS A 134 6.21 6.07 -6.01
C HIS A 134 5.46 5.49 -7.22
N THR A 135 6.02 4.53 -7.94
CA THR A 135 5.39 3.91 -9.12
C THR A 135 5.14 2.43 -8.92
N THR A 136 6.15 1.68 -8.47
CA THR A 136 6.10 0.20 -8.47
C THR A 136 5.05 -0.37 -7.52
N VAL A 137 4.62 0.41 -6.52
CA VAL A 137 3.56 0.02 -5.58
C VAL A 137 2.27 -0.40 -6.30
N LEU A 138 1.82 0.40 -7.26
CA LEU A 138 0.54 0.15 -7.94
C LEU A 138 0.56 -1.10 -8.84
N PRO A 139 1.56 -1.32 -9.73
CA PRO A 139 1.69 -2.55 -10.47
C PRO A 139 1.78 -3.79 -9.56
N PHE A 140 2.56 -3.74 -8.48
CA PHE A 140 2.73 -4.89 -7.59
C PHE A 140 1.44 -5.25 -6.86
N ILE A 141 0.70 -4.27 -6.36
CA ILE A 141 -0.56 -4.52 -5.65
C ILE A 141 -1.67 -5.02 -6.60
N ILE A 142 -1.70 -4.53 -7.85
CA ILE A 142 -2.63 -5.03 -8.88
C ILE A 142 -2.29 -6.47 -9.27
N ILE A 143 -1.00 -6.79 -9.43
CA ILE A 143 -0.52 -8.15 -9.70
C ILE A 143 -0.96 -9.10 -8.58
N GLU A 144 -0.78 -8.71 -7.31
CA GLU A 144 -1.23 -9.52 -6.18
C GLU A 144 -2.75 -9.75 -6.23
N MET A 145 -3.55 -8.70 -6.42
CA MET A 145 -5.01 -8.80 -6.54
C MET A 145 -5.46 -9.70 -7.70
N ARG A 146 -4.69 -9.74 -8.80
CA ARG A 146 -4.93 -10.63 -9.95
C ARG A 146 -4.54 -12.08 -9.68
N THR A 147 -3.57 -12.33 -8.82
CA THR A 147 -3.07 -13.68 -8.52
C THR A 147 -3.72 -14.30 -7.29
N THR A 148 -4.36 -13.52 -6.43
CA THR A 148 -5.09 -14.03 -5.27
C THR A 148 -6.37 -13.25 -4.97
N HIS A 149 -7.43 -14.02 -4.71
CA HIS A 149 -8.69 -13.47 -4.26
C HIS A 149 -8.59 -13.13 -2.77
N HIS A 150 -8.77 -11.85 -2.44
CA HIS A 150 -8.77 -11.37 -1.07
C HIS A 150 -10.19 -11.17 -0.55
N GLN A 151 -10.46 -11.63 0.66
CA GLN A 151 -11.73 -11.38 1.33
C GLN A 151 -11.71 -10.03 2.03
N TYR A 152 -12.47 -9.07 1.49
CA TYR A 152 -12.62 -7.76 2.13
C TYR A 152 -13.45 -7.90 3.43
N PRO A 153 -13.11 -7.14 4.50
CA PRO A 153 -13.97 -7.05 5.67
C PRO A 153 -15.30 -6.40 5.30
N SER A 154 -16.27 -6.40 6.23
CA SER A 154 -17.51 -5.66 6.00
C SER A 154 -17.20 -4.19 5.68
N ARG A 155 -17.85 -3.65 4.64
CA ARG A 155 -17.62 -2.29 4.16
C ARG A 155 -17.56 -1.22 5.26
N PRO A 156 -18.49 -1.14 6.24
CA PRO A 156 -18.38 -0.16 7.32
C PRO A 156 -17.13 -0.37 8.19
N CYS A 157 -16.77 -1.62 8.49
CA CYS A 157 -15.57 -1.93 9.26
C CYS A 157 -14.30 -1.51 8.51
N GLY A 158 -14.21 -1.83 7.21
CA GLY A 158 -13.10 -1.42 6.37
C GLY A 158 -12.96 0.09 6.23
N LEU A 159 -14.07 0.80 5.98
CA LEU A 159 -14.09 2.27 5.91
C LEU A 159 -13.66 2.92 7.23
N ILE A 160 -14.15 2.42 8.37
CA ILE A 160 -13.73 2.92 9.69
C ILE A 160 -12.22 2.71 9.89
N ALA A 161 -11.69 1.55 9.49
CA ALA A 161 -10.27 1.24 9.66
C ALA A 161 -9.38 2.14 8.76
N VAL A 162 -9.75 2.31 7.48
CA VAL A 162 -9.05 3.21 6.54
C VAL A 162 -9.12 4.66 7.00
N CYS A 163 -10.29 5.11 7.46
CA CYS A 163 -10.48 6.44 8.02
C CYS A 163 -9.62 6.65 9.28
N SER A 164 -9.57 5.66 10.17
CA SER A 164 -8.75 5.71 11.39
C SER A 164 -7.26 5.83 11.06
N PHE A 165 -6.78 5.10 10.06
CA PHE A 165 -5.41 5.24 9.57
C PHE A 165 -5.13 6.64 9.00
N ALA A 166 -6.03 7.15 8.16
CA ALA A 166 -5.90 8.48 7.56
C ALA A 166 -5.85 9.59 8.62
N VAL A 167 -6.78 9.57 9.58
CA VAL A 167 -6.80 10.51 10.71
C VAL A 167 -5.53 10.37 11.55
N GLY A 168 -5.08 9.14 11.83
CA GLY A 168 -3.83 8.88 12.54
C GLY A 168 -2.62 9.52 11.86
N TYR A 169 -2.51 9.42 10.54
CA TYR A 169 -1.43 10.06 9.79
C TYR A 169 -1.53 11.59 9.77
N VAL A 170 -2.74 12.15 9.67
CA VAL A 170 -2.96 13.60 9.78
C VAL A 170 -2.53 14.11 11.16
N LEU A 171 -2.93 13.43 12.24
CA LEU A 171 -2.51 13.76 13.60
C LEU A 171 -1.00 13.69 13.76
N TRP A 172 -0.36 12.67 13.16
CA TRP A 172 1.09 12.55 13.15
C TRP A 172 1.78 13.72 12.44
N MET A 173 1.29 14.14 11.26
CA MET A 173 1.82 15.31 10.56
C MET A 173 1.67 16.59 11.37
N CYS A 174 0.50 16.80 11.99
CA CYS A 174 0.25 17.94 12.87
C CYS A 174 1.19 17.94 14.08
N TRP A 175 1.45 16.76 14.66
CA TRP A 175 2.41 16.61 15.76
C TRP A 175 3.84 16.94 15.34
N VAL A 176 4.29 16.42 14.19
CA VAL A 176 5.62 16.75 13.63
C VAL A 176 5.77 18.25 13.41
N HIS A 177 4.74 18.91 12.85
CA HIS A 177 4.73 20.35 12.66
C HIS A 177 4.77 21.10 14.00
N HIS A 178 4.00 20.66 14.99
CA HIS A 178 4.02 21.25 16.34
C HIS A 178 5.41 21.21 16.97
N VAL A 179 6.14 20.10 16.82
CA VAL A 179 7.49 19.92 17.40
C VAL A 179 8.57 20.67 16.60
N THR A 180 8.48 20.71 15.27
CA THR A 180 9.56 21.21 14.41
C THR A 180 9.33 22.61 13.85
N GLY A 181 8.08 23.10 13.89
CA GLY A 181 7.66 24.32 13.20
C GLY A 181 7.54 24.19 11.67
N VAL A 182 7.84 23.02 11.09
CA VAL A 182 7.90 22.82 9.63
C VAL A 182 6.93 21.72 9.21
N TRP A 183 6.14 21.97 8.17
CA TRP A 183 5.27 20.93 7.61
C TRP A 183 6.06 19.87 6.86
N VAL A 184 5.59 18.63 6.91
CA VAL A 184 6.19 17.50 6.17
C VAL A 184 6.22 17.74 4.66
N TYR A 185 5.14 18.36 4.15
CA TYR A 185 4.96 18.66 2.73
C TYR A 185 4.90 20.18 2.51
N PRO A 186 5.73 20.76 1.62
CA PRO A 186 5.74 22.20 1.34
C PRO A 186 4.37 22.78 0.96
N LEU A 187 3.51 22.01 0.29
CA LEU A 187 2.13 22.39 -0.01
C LEU A 187 1.37 22.91 1.22
N LEU A 188 1.58 22.29 2.38
CA LEU A 188 0.86 22.62 3.61
C LEU A 188 1.28 23.99 4.15
N GLU A 189 2.50 24.45 3.88
CA GLU A 189 2.95 25.79 4.27
C GLU A 189 2.16 26.89 3.54
N GLN A 190 1.74 26.62 2.31
CA GLN A 190 1.13 27.61 1.41
C GLN A 190 -0.37 27.80 1.60
N ILE A 191 -1.05 26.90 2.31
CA ILE A 191 -2.50 26.90 2.46
C ILE A 191 -2.94 27.46 3.82
N SER A 192 -4.05 28.20 3.88
CA SER A 192 -4.57 28.75 5.14
C SER A 192 -5.04 27.65 6.10
N PRO A 193 -5.15 27.91 7.42
CA PRO A 193 -5.60 26.90 8.39
C PRO A 193 -6.97 26.28 8.05
N LEU A 194 -7.93 27.10 7.60
CA LEU A 194 -9.24 26.61 7.18
C LEU A 194 -9.13 25.73 5.92
N ALA A 195 -8.30 26.12 4.96
CA ALA A 195 -8.03 25.32 3.77
C ALA A 195 -7.35 23.99 4.10
N LYS A 196 -6.47 23.92 5.12
CA LYS A 196 -5.88 22.67 5.61
C LYS A 196 -6.94 21.69 6.12
N VAL A 197 -7.90 22.17 6.90
CA VAL A 197 -8.99 21.32 7.43
C VAL A 197 -9.82 20.74 6.28
N ALA A 198 -10.20 21.58 5.31
CA ALA A 198 -10.91 21.14 4.12
C ALA A 198 -10.08 20.15 3.28
N PHE A 199 -8.78 20.42 3.12
CA PHE A 199 -7.85 19.57 2.38
C PHE A 199 -7.72 18.18 3.03
N PHE A 200 -7.44 18.11 4.32
CA PHE A 200 -7.35 16.82 5.04
C PHE A 200 -8.68 16.06 5.03
N SER A 201 -9.81 16.75 5.15
CA SER A 201 -11.13 16.13 5.03
C SER A 201 -11.35 15.53 3.65
N CYS A 202 -10.99 16.26 2.58
CA CYS A 202 -11.08 15.79 1.21
C CYS A 202 -10.19 14.56 0.97
N LEU A 203 -8.94 14.59 1.43
CA LEU A 203 -8.02 13.45 1.31
C LEU A 203 -8.50 12.22 2.09
N THR A 204 -9.14 12.43 3.24
CA THR A 204 -9.74 11.34 4.03
C THR A 204 -10.92 10.71 3.30
N VAL A 205 -11.75 11.51 2.61
CA VAL A 205 -12.80 10.97 1.73
C VAL A 205 -12.18 10.23 0.55
N LEU A 206 -11.14 10.78 -0.08
CA LEU A 206 -10.48 10.18 -1.24
C LEU A 206 -9.90 8.79 -0.94
N ILE A 207 -9.21 8.60 0.18
CA ILE A 207 -8.65 7.28 0.53
C ILE A 207 -9.76 6.25 0.83
N ASN A 208 -10.92 6.67 1.36
CA ASN A 208 -12.09 5.82 1.51
C ASN A 208 -12.72 5.45 0.16
N ILE A 209 -12.69 6.34 -0.84
CA ILE A 209 -13.06 6.02 -2.22
C ILE A 209 -12.10 4.96 -2.79
N TYR A 210 -10.80 5.04 -2.50
CA TYR A 210 -9.85 4.00 -2.93
C TYR A 210 -10.08 2.65 -2.27
N TYR A 211 -10.51 2.60 -1.01
CA TYR A 211 -10.95 1.35 -0.39
C TYR A 211 -12.11 0.71 -1.18
N VAL A 212 -13.14 1.50 -1.48
CA VAL A 212 -14.29 1.05 -2.28
C VAL A 212 -13.86 0.60 -3.68
N LEU A 213 -12.95 1.35 -4.31
CA LEU A 213 -12.40 0.99 -5.61
C LEU A 213 -11.68 -0.37 -5.54
N GLY A 214 -10.90 -0.62 -4.48
CA GLY A 214 -10.23 -1.91 -4.25
C GLY A 214 -11.22 -3.06 -4.09
N GLU A 215 -12.28 -2.86 -3.32
CA GLU A 215 -13.36 -3.84 -3.14
C GLU A 215 -13.99 -4.20 -4.49
N VAL A 216 -14.39 -3.19 -5.27
CA VAL A 216 -15.00 -3.37 -6.60
C VAL A 216 -14.05 -4.04 -7.59
N LEU A 217 -12.78 -3.62 -7.62
CA LEU A 217 -11.78 -4.21 -8.51
C LEU A 217 -11.53 -5.68 -8.16
N ASN A 218 -11.41 -6.01 -6.88
CA ASN A 218 -11.21 -7.38 -6.42
C ASN A 218 -12.40 -8.27 -6.80
N SER A 219 -13.64 -7.81 -6.56
CA SER A 219 -14.85 -8.52 -7.02
C SER A 219 -14.89 -8.67 -8.53
N TYR A 220 -14.62 -7.62 -9.30
CA TYR A 220 -14.64 -7.68 -10.77
C TYR A 220 -13.64 -8.69 -11.34
N ILE A 221 -12.42 -8.74 -10.79
CA ILE A 221 -11.38 -9.69 -11.22
C ILE A 221 -11.83 -11.15 -11.01
N TRP A 222 -12.45 -11.45 -9.87
CA TRP A 222 -12.71 -12.83 -9.45
C TRP A 222 -14.14 -13.32 -9.73
N ASP A 223 -15.15 -12.45 -9.70
CA ASP A 223 -16.54 -12.80 -10.06
C ASP A 223 -16.74 -12.84 -11.58
N GLY A 224 -16.03 -11.99 -12.34
CA GLY A 224 -15.98 -12.10 -13.80
C GLY A 224 -15.36 -13.43 -14.27
N SER A 225 -14.38 -13.94 -13.52
CA SER A 225 -13.74 -15.22 -13.81
C SER A 225 -14.66 -16.43 -13.58
N LYS A 226 -15.56 -16.37 -12.59
CA LYS A 226 -16.56 -17.44 -12.34
C LYS A 226 -17.58 -17.53 -13.47
N CYS A 227 -18.07 -16.38 -13.93
CA CYS A 227 -19.10 -16.33 -14.98
C CYS A 227 -18.59 -16.90 -16.32
N VAL A 228 -17.33 -16.64 -16.69
CA VAL A 228 -16.72 -17.20 -17.92
C VAL A 228 -16.57 -18.72 -17.82
N ILE A 229 -16.12 -19.24 -16.68
CA ILE A 229 -15.94 -20.69 -16.48
C ILE A 229 -17.29 -21.43 -16.53
N ASP A 230 -18.34 -20.86 -15.94
CA ASP A 230 -19.69 -21.45 -16.00
C ASP A 230 -20.28 -21.39 -17.42
N THR A 231 -19.96 -20.35 -18.20
CA THR A 231 -20.41 -20.23 -19.59
C THR A 231 -19.69 -21.22 -20.51
N ASP A 232 -18.40 -21.49 -20.28
CA ASP A 232 -17.65 -22.47 -21.07
C ASP A 232 -18.04 -23.92 -20.72
N LYS A 233 -18.38 -24.20 -19.46
CA LYS A 233 -18.98 -25.49 -19.07
C LYS A 233 -20.34 -25.70 -19.72
N ALA A 234 -21.20 -24.68 -19.72
CA ALA A 234 -22.54 -24.76 -20.33
C ALA A 234 -22.53 -24.89 -21.88
N LYS A 235 -21.39 -24.65 -22.54
CA LYS A 235 -21.20 -24.87 -23.98
C LYS A 235 -20.54 -26.21 -24.31
N ALA A 236 -19.99 -26.89 -23.32
CA ALA A 236 -19.33 -28.20 -23.45
C ALA A 236 -20.27 -29.38 -23.16
N ASP A 237 -21.44 -29.11 -22.56
CA ASP A 237 -22.56 -30.04 -22.37
C ASP A 237 -23.61 -29.88 -23.51
#